data_AF-A0A846QUH1-F1
#
_entry.id   AF-A0A846QUH1-F1
#
_cell.length_a   1.000
_cell.length_b   1.000
_cell.length_c   1.000
_cell.angle_alpha   90.00
_cell.angle_beta   90.00
_cell.angle_gamma   90.00
#
_symmetry.space_group_name_H-M   'P 1'
#
loop_
_entity.id
_entity.type
_entity.pdbx_description
1 polymer ?
#
loop_
_entity_poly.entity_id
_entity_poly.type
_entity_poly.pdbx_seq_one_letter_code
_entity_poly.pdbx_strand_id
1 'polypeptide(L)'
;MDVHIRLFKRPGELVAAIIGLVVVIELALTIGWQGMIGQPVLRVAAPATQWVEGGLSPYGPGFEQELLDRFCADNGMSWVWMKARSWDDAWEMLRDGRADVVLGLGSNPPDSLAVPIAAGPAYARFEPLLIKAQDAPDPAKTCGSVFVAAGPALDAVALNMPPREGCAPTPVAANQSSLRPILEALDSEDSDGPSAALVDSGRFQLLQPFYHTVKADRRLPGDIEYRWFWSERSPELARALDDFWGRTIESDTFASMRERYFGFLPEETDYYELYHLLKTLRNKLPRYEEQILSAARENGIDPLLLVALIYQESRFNPRAESKTGVRGLMQLTQATAADLGVNRNDPFQSIDGGARYLKELYRSFEDTGLSPYQRWFFTLAAYNRGRGHVEDAMELARSLGGTGTSWLELKESFPKLSYEKYYRNARYGYTRGREVVHYVDNVRYYYYVLHGLVVLSRPEAQQLAAFTAMSPL
;
A
#
# COMPACT_ATOMS: atom_id res chain seq x y z
N MET A 1 -23.89 -49.32 -38.89
CA MET A 1 -22.62 -48.79 -39.41
C MET A 1 -22.99 -47.64 -40.33
N ASP A 2 -22.48 -46.43 -40.27
CA ASP A 2 -21.51 -45.74 -39.43
C ASP A 2 -21.53 -44.30 -40.00
N VAL A 3 -21.31 -43.30 -39.12
CA VAL A 3 -21.05 -41.87 -39.39
C VAL A 3 -21.53 -41.29 -40.74
N HIS A 4 -22.66 -40.57 -40.72
CA HIS A 4 -23.14 -39.79 -41.86
C HIS A 4 -22.28 -38.54 -42.12
N ILE A 5 -21.44 -38.58 -43.16
CA ILE A 5 -20.88 -37.38 -43.80
C ILE A 5 -21.90 -36.88 -44.82
N ARG A 6 -22.57 -35.75 -44.55
CA ARG A 6 -23.39 -35.04 -45.54
C ARG A 6 -22.46 -34.29 -46.50
N LEU A 7 -22.42 -34.74 -47.76
CA LEU A 7 -21.78 -34.03 -48.87
C LEU A 7 -22.65 -32.84 -49.31
N PHE A 8 -22.02 -31.67 -49.46
CA PHE A 8 -22.63 -30.41 -49.90
C PHE A 8 -23.30 -30.57 -51.28
N LYS A 9 -24.54 -30.05 -51.46
CA LYS A 9 -25.38 -30.33 -52.63
C LYS A 9 -25.36 -29.24 -53.72
N ARG A 10 -24.61 -28.13 -53.55
CA ARG A 10 -24.50 -27.08 -54.58
C ARG A 10 -23.09 -26.47 -54.65
N PRO A 11 -22.55 -26.19 -55.85
CA PRO A 11 -21.18 -25.65 -56.00
C PRO A 11 -20.95 -24.32 -55.27
N GLY A 12 -21.98 -23.49 -55.08
CA GLY A 12 -21.87 -22.24 -54.30
C GLY A 12 -21.70 -22.43 -52.78
N GLU A 13 -22.20 -23.53 -52.22
CA GLU A 13 -22.05 -23.84 -50.78
C GLU A 13 -20.63 -24.30 -50.46
N LEU A 14 -19.98 -24.99 -51.41
CA LEU A 14 -18.58 -25.39 -51.30
C LEU A 14 -17.65 -24.17 -51.31
N VAL A 15 -17.91 -23.20 -52.20
CA VAL A 15 -17.13 -21.95 -52.27
C VAL A 15 -17.29 -21.11 -51.00
N ALA A 16 -18.51 -20.99 -50.47
CA ALA A 16 -18.74 -20.28 -49.21
C ALA A 16 -18.06 -20.97 -48.01
N ALA A 17 -18.09 -22.31 -47.96
CA ALA A 17 -17.39 -23.08 -46.92
C ALA A 17 -15.87 -22.95 -47.02
N ILE A 18 -15.31 -22.93 -48.23
CA ILE A 18 -13.88 -22.72 -48.46
C ILE A 18 -13.46 -21.29 -48.07
N ILE A 19 -14.23 -20.27 -48.45
CA ILE A 19 -13.95 -18.88 -48.05
C ILE A 19 -14.04 -18.73 -46.52
N GLY A 20 -15.07 -19.31 -45.89
CA GLY A 20 -15.19 -19.30 -44.43
C GLY A 20 -14.01 -20.00 -43.73
N LEU A 21 -13.54 -21.13 -44.28
CA LEU A 21 -12.37 -21.83 -43.76
C LEU A 21 -11.08 -21.02 -43.94
N VAL A 22 -10.90 -20.34 -45.08
CA VAL A 22 -9.74 -19.48 -45.35
C VAL A 22 -9.74 -18.28 -44.40
N VAL A 23 -10.89 -17.64 -44.15
CA VAL A 23 -11.01 -16.53 -43.18
C VAL A 23 -10.74 -17.00 -41.75
N VAL A 24 -11.22 -18.18 -41.36
CA VAL A 24 -10.94 -18.75 -40.02
C VAL A 24 -9.47 -19.13 -39.88
N ILE A 25 -8.85 -19.66 -40.94
CA ILE A 25 -7.40 -19.98 -40.96
C ILE A 25 -6.58 -18.69 -40.94
N GLU A 26 -6.93 -17.66 -41.70
CA GLU A 26 -6.26 -16.37 -41.62
C GLU A 26 -6.41 -15.74 -40.24
N LEU A 27 -7.62 -15.71 -39.66
CA LEU A 27 -7.82 -15.21 -38.29
C LEU A 27 -7.00 -16.02 -37.28
N ALA A 28 -7.02 -17.36 -37.36
CA ALA A 28 -6.25 -18.24 -36.49
C ALA A 28 -4.74 -18.11 -36.71
N LEU A 29 -4.28 -17.78 -37.93
CA LEU A 29 -2.90 -17.49 -38.24
C LEU A 29 -2.50 -16.09 -37.73
N THR A 30 -3.34 -15.06 -37.80
CA THR A 30 -3.07 -13.74 -37.18
C THR A 30 -3.07 -13.81 -35.66
N ILE A 31 -4.03 -14.51 -35.05
CA ILE A 31 -4.11 -14.72 -33.60
C ILE A 31 -2.95 -15.63 -33.13
N GLY A 32 -2.65 -16.67 -33.91
CA GLY A 32 -1.53 -17.58 -33.68
C GLY A 32 -0.16 -16.93 -33.87
N TRP A 33 -0.03 -15.97 -34.80
CA TRP A 33 1.19 -15.16 -34.97
C TRP A 33 1.37 -14.13 -33.86
N GLN A 34 0.28 -13.47 -33.42
CA GLN A 34 0.33 -12.60 -32.24
C GLN A 34 0.68 -13.37 -30.96
N GLY A 35 0.36 -14.68 -30.89
CA GLY A 35 0.80 -15.57 -29.81
C GLY A 35 2.21 -16.15 -29.94
N MET A 36 2.88 -16.00 -31.11
CA MET A 36 4.25 -16.52 -31.36
C MET A 36 5.35 -15.47 -31.28
N ILE A 37 5.00 -14.17 -31.32
CA ILE A 37 5.93 -13.10 -30.97
C ILE A 37 5.82 -12.92 -29.46
N GLY A 38 6.85 -13.29 -28.70
CA GLY A 38 6.86 -13.08 -27.26
C GLY A 38 6.52 -11.62 -26.95
N GLN A 39 5.56 -11.38 -26.05
CA GLN A 39 5.22 -10.02 -25.65
C GLN A 39 6.49 -9.27 -25.21
N PRO A 40 6.72 -8.03 -25.66
CA PRO A 40 7.88 -7.27 -25.25
C PRO A 40 7.94 -7.18 -23.72
N VAL A 41 9.11 -7.48 -23.16
CA VAL A 41 9.32 -7.52 -21.70
C VAL A 41 10.16 -6.31 -21.28
N LEU A 42 9.63 -5.51 -20.36
CA LEU A 42 10.35 -4.44 -19.68
C LEU A 42 11.19 -5.02 -18.53
N ARG A 43 12.52 -4.87 -18.60
CA ARG A 43 13.43 -5.36 -17.54
C ARG A 43 13.66 -4.24 -16.53
N VAL A 44 13.18 -4.43 -15.32
CA VAL A 44 13.18 -3.38 -14.28
C VAL A 44 14.16 -3.73 -13.18
N ALA A 45 15.14 -2.87 -12.91
CA ALA A 45 16.16 -3.10 -11.88
C ALA A 45 16.01 -2.14 -10.69
N ALA A 46 15.97 -2.70 -9.48
CA ALA A 46 16.32 -1.98 -8.26
C ALA A 46 16.73 -2.99 -7.17
N PRO A 47 17.39 -2.52 -6.10
CA PRO A 47 17.53 -3.29 -4.89
C PRO A 47 16.17 -3.61 -4.26
N ALA A 48 16.09 -4.76 -3.59
CA ALA A 48 14.91 -5.14 -2.82
C ALA A 48 14.69 -4.17 -1.66
N THR A 49 13.64 -3.35 -1.75
CA THR A 49 13.22 -2.43 -0.70
C THR A 49 11.70 -2.51 -0.54
N GLN A 50 11.20 -2.18 0.65
CA GLN A 50 9.75 -2.19 0.88
C GLN A 50 8.99 -1.19 0.03
N TRP A 51 9.63 -0.07 -0.35
CA TRP A 51 9.03 0.89 -1.28
C TRP A 51 8.75 0.27 -2.65
N VAL A 52 9.71 -0.51 -3.14
CA VAL A 52 9.68 -1.13 -4.47
C VAL A 52 8.84 -2.42 -4.49
N GLU A 53 9.06 -3.31 -3.52
CA GLU A 53 8.36 -4.59 -3.46
C GLU A 53 6.93 -4.44 -2.92
N GLY A 54 6.65 -3.43 -2.09
CA GLY A 54 5.30 -3.11 -1.63
C GLY A 54 4.64 -4.14 -0.70
N GLY A 55 5.34 -5.22 -0.32
CA GLY A 55 4.76 -6.39 0.32
C GLY A 55 4.12 -6.17 1.69
N LEU A 56 4.35 -5.03 2.35
CA LEU A 56 3.72 -4.70 3.63
C LEU A 56 2.27 -4.21 3.48
N SER A 57 1.93 -3.57 2.36
CA SER A 57 0.62 -2.97 2.19
C SER A 57 -0.41 -4.01 1.78
N PRO A 58 -1.52 -4.20 2.53
CA PRO A 58 -2.59 -5.09 2.11
C PRO A 58 -3.49 -4.49 1.03
N TYR A 59 -3.20 -3.26 0.57
CA TYR A 59 -4.04 -2.50 -0.35
C TYR A 59 -3.66 -2.67 -1.82
N GLY A 60 -2.91 -3.70 -2.17
CA GLY A 60 -2.53 -4.02 -3.55
C GLY A 60 -1.15 -4.67 -3.65
N PRO A 61 -0.69 -4.98 -4.87
CA PRO A 61 0.60 -5.64 -5.09
C PRO A 61 1.80 -4.76 -4.73
N GLY A 62 1.61 -3.44 -4.67
CA GLY A 62 2.66 -2.47 -4.39
C GLY A 62 2.55 -1.24 -5.31
N PHE A 63 2.95 -0.08 -4.80
CA PHE A 63 2.83 1.18 -5.53
C PHE A 63 3.62 1.18 -6.85
N GLU A 64 4.90 0.76 -6.81
CA GLU A 64 5.74 0.68 -8.01
C GLU A 64 5.26 -0.41 -8.98
N GLN A 65 4.84 -1.56 -8.47
CA GLN A 65 4.36 -2.67 -9.29
C GLN A 65 3.11 -2.26 -10.08
N GLU A 66 2.17 -1.56 -9.46
CA GLU A 66 0.97 -1.11 -10.15
C GLU A 66 1.25 0.01 -11.17
N LEU A 67 2.26 0.86 -10.94
CA LEU A 67 2.75 1.80 -11.95
C LEU A 67 3.34 1.06 -13.16
N LEU A 68 4.14 0.01 -12.92
CA LEU A 68 4.72 -0.83 -13.96
C LEU A 68 3.64 -1.58 -14.74
N ASP A 69 2.66 -2.15 -14.05
CA ASP A 69 1.52 -2.84 -14.67
C ASP A 69 0.74 -1.90 -15.59
N ARG A 70 0.48 -0.67 -15.15
CA ARG A 70 -0.20 0.35 -15.96
C ARG A 70 0.63 0.73 -17.19
N PHE A 71 1.90 1.05 -17.00
CA PHE A 71 2.80 1.35 -18.10
C PHE A 71 2.84 0.20 -19.12
N CYS A 72 2.98 -1.03 -18.66
CA CYS A 72 3.07 -2.21 -19.52
C CYS A 72 1.74 -2.49 -20.23
N ALA A 73 0.60 -2.37 -19.54
CA ALA A 73 -0.72 -2.54 -20.14
C ALA A 73 -0.98 -1.52 -21.26
N ASP A 74 -0.60 -0.25 -21.05
CA ASP A 74 -0.73 0.82 -22.05
C ASP A 74 0.13 0.58 -23.30
N ASN A 75 1.18 -0.23 -23.20
CA ASN A 75 2.16 -0.47 -24.26
C ASN A 75 2.17 -1.93 -24.77
N GLY A 76 1.23 -2.77 -24.33
CA GLY A 76 1.17 -4.19 -24.73
C GLY A 76 2.40 -5.00 -24.30
N MET A 77 3.03 -4.61 -23.19
CA MET A 77 4.22 -5.23 -22.62
C MET A 77 3.87 -6.07 -21.38
N SER A 78 4.84 -6.85 -20.91
CA SER A 78 4.91 -7.30 -19.52
C SER A 78 6.22 -6.80 -18.89
N TRP A 79 6.38 -6.89 -17.58
CA TRP A 79 7.63 -6.53 -16.91
C TRP A 79 8.22 -7.70 -16.14
N VAL A 80 9.54 -7.68 -15.96
CA VAL A 80 10.27 -8.65 -15.13
C VAL A 80 11.20 -7.93 -14.17
N TRP A 81 11.23 -8.41 -12.93
CA TRP A 81 12.09 -7.88 -11.90
C TRP A 81 13.53 -8.40 -12.03
N MET A 82 14.45 -7.48 -12.23
CA MET A 82 15.88 -7.70 -12.27
C MET A 82 16.48 -7.33 -10.91
N LYS A 83 16.41 -8.25 -9.94
CA LYS A 83 16.89 -8.03 -8.55
C LYS A 83 18.35 -7.59 -8.53
N ALA A 84 18.59 -6.30 -8.35
CA ALA A 84 19.93 -5.75 -8.20
C ALA A 84 20.43 -5.96 -6.77
N ARG A 85 21.73 -6.22 -6.60
CA ARG A 85 22.34 -6.43 -5.27
C ARG A 85 22.57 -5.12 -4.53
N SER A 86 22.80 -4.04 -5.27
CA SER A 86 23.01 -2.69 -4.77
C SER A 86 22.51 -1.68 -5.80
N TRP A 87 22.50 -0.40 -5.43
CA TRP A 87 22.18 0.68 -6.36
C TRP A 87 23.22 0.76 -7.49
N ASP A 88 24.50 0.56 -7.18
CA ASP A 88 25.57 0.50 -8.20
C ASP A 88 25.32 -0.63 -9.21
N ASP A 89 24.94 -1.83 -8.74
CA ASP A 89 24.60 -2.96 -9.61
C ASP A 89 23.39 -2.63 -10.50
N ALA A 90 22.36 -1.94 -9.96
CA ALA A 90 21.20 -1.50 -10.74
C ALA A 90 21.60 -0.53 -11.87
N TRP A 91 22.47 0.44 -11.56
CA TRP A 91 22.99 1.37 -12.56
C TRP A 91 23.85 0.68 -13.63
N GLU A 92 24.71 -0.26 -13.23
CA GLU A 92 25.49 -1.07 -14.16
C GLU A 92 24.59 -1.93 -15.06
N MET A 93 23.50 -2.47 -14.52
CA MET A 93 22.51 -3.22 -15.31
C MET A 93 21.85 -2.34 -16.38
N LEU A 94 21.49 -1.09 -16.03
CA LEU A 94 20.95 -0.13 -16.99
C LEU A 94 22.00 0.25 -18.05
N ARG A 95 23.23 0.53 -17.62
CA ARG A 95 24.37 0.84 -18.50
C ARG A 95 24.61 -0.25 -19.52
N ASP A 96 24.69 -1.50 -19.07
CA ASP A 96 25.11 -2.62 -19.90
C ASP A 96 23.93 -3.21 -20.71
N GLY A 97 22.74 -2.61 -20.61
CA GLY A 97 21.53 -3.06 -21.31
C GLY A 97 20.96 -4.37 -20.75
N ARG A 98 21.29 -4.73 -19.51
CA ARG A 98 20.69 -5.85 -18.75
C ARG A 98 19.34 -5.45 -18.13
N ALA A 99 19.12 -4.16 -17.91
CA ALA A 99 17.84 -3.57 -17.51
C ALA A 99 17.47 -2.42 -18.47
N ASP A 100 16.18 -2.14 -18.57
CA ASP A 100 15.61 -1.06 -19.37
C ASP A 100 15.26 0.15 -18.49
N VAL A 101 14.80 -0.11 -17.26
CA VAL A 101 14.40 0.89 -16.27
C VAL A 101 15.06 0.59 -14.93
N VAL A 102 15.48 1.64 -14.22
CA VAL A 102 15.86 1.61 -12.81
C VAL A 102 14.86 2.40 -11.98
N LEU A 103 14.32 1.79 -10.92
CA LEU A 103 13.43 2.47 -9.96
C LEU A 103 14.29 3.02 -8.83
N GLY A 104 14.54 4.33 -8.80
CA GLY A 104 15.69 4.89 -8.10
C GLY A 104 15.38 5.82 -6.93
N LEU A 105 16.30 5.78 -5.96
CA LEU A 105 16.39 6.65 -4.79
C LEU A 105 17.40 7.80 -5.04
N GLY A 106 16.88 9.02 -5.19
CA GLY A 106 17.47 10.31 -4.80
C GLY A 106 18.82 10.72 -5.37
N SER A 107 19.35 10.02 -6.37
CA SER A 107 20.67 10.31 -6.91
C SER A 107 20.55 10.32 -8.42
N ASN A 108 21.02 11.40 -9.04
CA ASN A 108 21.29 11.36 -10.47
C ASN A 108 22.16 10.13 -10.77
N PRO A 109 22.01 9.51 -11.95
CA PRO A 109 22.93 8.47 -12.37
C PRO A 109 24.37 8.93 -12.11
N PRO A 110 25.22 8.11 -11.46
CA PRO A 110 26.63 8.44 -11.25
C PRO A 110 27.27 9.07 -12.49
N ASP A 111 28.05 10.14 -12.33
CA ASP A 111 28.72 10.82 -13.44
C ASP A 111 29.62 9.88 -14.27
N SER A 112 30.02 8.74 -13.68
CA SER A 112 30.77 7.66 -14.34
C SER A 112 29.95 6.87 -15.37
N LEU A 113 28.62 6.99 -15.37
CA LEU A 113 27.74 6.42 -16.39
C LEU A 113 27.81 7.28 -17.65
N ALA A 114 28.80 7.00 -18.50
CA ALA A 114 28.97 7.63 -19.81
C ALA A 114 27.93 7.16 -20.86
N VAL A 115 26.66 7.09 -20.46
CA VAL A 115 25.53 6.66 -21.30
C VAL A 115 24.36 7.63 -21.12
N PRO A 116 23.63 7.99 -22.19
CA PRO A 116 22.44 8.83 -22.06
C PRO A 116 21.36 8.10 -21.25
N ILE A 117 21.06 8.66 -20.08
CA ILE A 117 20.03 8.18 -19.16
C ILE A 117 19.03 9.32 -19.00
N ALA A 118 17.78 9.03 -19.35
CA ALA A 118 16.67 9.91 -19.08
C ALA A 118 16.11 9.63 -17.67
N ALA A 119 15.46 10.63 -17.10
CA ALA A 119 14.89 10.58 -15.77
C ALA A 119 13.44 11.07 -15.80
N GLY A 120 12.55 10.32 -15.19
CA GLY A 120 11.16 10.71 -14.98
C GLY A 120 11.02 11.79 -13.90
N PRO A 121 9.79 12.27 -13.68
CA PRO A 121 9.50 13.22 -12.63
C PRO A 121 9.78 12.60 -11.25
N ALA A 122 10.20 13.45 -10.30
CA ALA A 122 10.21 13.07 -8.89
C ALA A 122 8.77 12.96 -8.40
N TYR A 123 8.32 11.73 -8.11
CA TYR A 123 6.94 11.48 -7.70
C TYR A 123 6.77 11.27 -6.19
N ALA A 124 7.87 11.05 -5.47
CA ALA A 124 7.91 11.14 -4.01
C ALA A 124 9.20 11.84 -3.57
N ARG A 125 9.11 12.58 -2.46
CA ARG A 125 10.22 13.33 -1.88
C ARG A 125 10.23 13.09 -0.38
N PHE A 126 11.41 12.82 0.16
CA PHE A 126 11.64 12.56 1.57
C PHE A 126 12.91 13.25 2.02
N GLU A 127 13.13 13.30 3.33
CA GLU A 127 14.31 13.90 3.93
C GLU A 127 15.22 12.81 4.52
N PRO A 128 16.53 13.04 4.54
CA PRO A 128 17.42 12.25 5.37
C PRO A 128 17.02 12.39 6.85
N LEU A 129 16.91 11.25 7.53
CA LEU A 129 16.45 11.16 8.90
C LEU A 129 17.47 10.39 9.74
N LEU A 130 17.89 11.00 10.85
CA LEU A 130 18.60 10.28 11.90
C LEU A 130 17.58 9.56 12.78
N ILE A 131 17.76 8.25 12.95
CA ILE A 131 16.99 7.39 13.86
C ILE A 131 17.90 6.81 14.93
N LYS A 132 17.33 6.42 16.06
CA LYS A 132 18.05 5.82 17.19
C LYS A 132 17.18 4.84 17.96
N ALA A 133 17.82 3.97 18.74
CA ALA A 133 17.09 3.20 19.76
C ALA A 133 16.50 4.14 20.82
N GLN A 134 15.35 3.79 21.39
CA GLN A 134 14.54 4.65 22.26
C GLN A 134 15.33 5.23 23.45
N ASP A 135 16.20 4.42 24.04
CA ASP A 135 16.99 4.79 25.22
C ASP A 135 18.45 5.11 24.89
N ALA A 136 18.79 5.18 23.58
CA ALA A 136 20.12 5.55 23.16
C ALA A 136 20.41 7.03 23.50
N PRO A 137 21.65 7.34 23.94
CA PRO A 137 22.10 8.72 24.09
C PRO A 137 21.91 9.52 22.81
N ASP A 138 21.79 10.84 22.94
CA ASP A 138 21.77 11.76 21.80
C ASP A 138 23.00 11.47 20.90
N PRO A 139 22.78 11.06 19.64
CA PRO A 139 23.89 10.77 18.74
C PRO A 139 24.79 11.99 18.56
N ALA A 140 24.26 13.22 18.57
CA ALA A 140 25.07 14.44 18.45
C ALA A 140 26.06 14.63 19.62
N LYS A 141 25.85 13.95 20.76
CA LYS A 141 26.66 14.07 21.99
C LYS A 141 27.56 12.87 22.24
N THR A 142 27.55 11.86 21.37
CA THR A 142 28.32 10.63 21.56
C THR A 142 29.15 10.28 20.33
N CYS A 143 30.28 9.62 20.53
CA CYS A 143 31.14 9.15 19.43
C CYS A 143 30.75 7.75 18.90
N GLY A 144 29.52 7.30 19.16
CA GLY A 144 29.01 6.01 18.71
C GLY A 144 28.87 5.93 17.18
N SER A 145 28.93 4.71 16.64
CA SER A 145 28.76 4.44 15.22
C SER A 145 27.38 4.87 14.71
N VAL A 146 27.37 5.51 13.54
CA VAL A 146 26.14 5.78 12.78
C VAL A 146 26.15 4.88 11.56
N PHE A 147 25.15 4.02 11.44
CA PHE A 147 24.97 3.23 10.23
C PHE A 147 24.27 4.08 9.17
N VAL A 148 24.58 3.86 7.90
CA VAL A 148 23.92 4.55 6.79
C VAL A 148 23.16 3.52 5.99
N ALA A 149 21.84 3.70 5.85
CA ALA A 149 21.04 2.82 5.02
C ALA A 149 21.42 2.97 3.55
N ALA A 150 21.42 1.86 2.80
CA ALA A 150 21.82 1.87 1.40
C ALA A 150 20.99 2.87 0.56
N GLY A 151 21.68 3.84 -0.06
CA GLY A 151 21.10 4.85 -0.93
C GLY A 151 22.12 5.94 -1.28
N PRO A 152 22.39 6.24 -2.56
CA PRO A 152 23.47 7.16 -2.91
C PRO A 152 23.22 8.60 -2.43
N ALA A 153 21.96 9.01 -2.29
CA ALA A 153 21.57 10.28 -1.66
C ALA A 153 21.96 10.34 -0.17
N LEU A 154 21.80 9.23 0.55
CA LEU A 154 22.16 9.13 1.97
C LEU A 154 23.67 9.09 2.16
N ASP A 155 24.40 8.44 1.25
CA ASP A 155 25.86 8.43 1.25
C ASP A 155 26.42 9.85 1.07
N ALA A 156 25.83 10.63 0.15
CA ALA A 156 26.19 12.03 -0.04
C ALA A 156 25.91 12.88 1.22
N VAL A 157 24.80 12.64 1.92
CA VAL A 157 24.48 13.33 3.17
C VAL A 157 25.46 12.92 4.28
N ALA A 158 25.79 11.63 4.38
CA ALA A 158 26.74 11.11 5.35
C ALA A 158 28.14 11.71 5.18
N LEU A 159 28.63 11.84 3.94
CA LEU A 159 29.93 12.46 3.64
C LEU A 159 30.01 13.94 4.04
N ASN A 160 28.89 14.64 4.04
CA ASN A 160 28.80 16.07 4.38
C ASN A 160 28.36 16.31 5.83
N MET A 161 28.13 15.26 6.62
CA MET A 161 27.76 15.41 8.02
C MET A 161 28.96 15.94 8.81
N PRO A 162 28.80 17.04 9.58
CA PRO A 162 29.93 17.59 10.34
C PRO A 162 30.44 16.56 11.36
N PRO A 163 31.77 16.45 11.55
CA PRO A 163 32.32 15.60 12.59
C PRO A 163 31.81 16.06 13.96
N ARG A 164 31.49 15.11 14.83
CA ARG A 164 31.06 15.42 16.19
C ARG A 164 32.25 15.94 16.99
N GLU A 165 32.00 16.96 17.81
CA GLU A 165 33.02 17.61 18.61
C GLU A 165 33.72 16.59 19.54
N GLY A 166 35.05 16.47 19.42
CA GLY A 166 35.84 15.52 20.20
C GLY A 166 35.85 14.06 19.71
N CYS A 167 35.20 13.74 18.59
CA CYS A 167 35.18 12.39 18.02
C CYS A 167 36.16 12.24 16.85
N ALA A 168 36.82 11.07 16.76
CA ALA A 168 37.47 10.67 15.53
C ALA A 168 36.42 10.48 14.42
N PRO A 169 36.73 10.74 13.14
CA PRO A 169 35.82 10.46 12.04
C PRO A 169 35.38 9.01 12.14
N THR A 170 34.09 8.80 12.41
CA THR A 170 33.56 7.45 12.56
C THR A 170 33.74 6.75 11.22
N PRO A 171 34.36 5.56 11.17
CA PRO A 171 34.34 4.78 9.95
C PRO A 171 32.86 4.54 9.62
N VAL A 172 32.38 5.16 8.54
CA VAL A 172 31.09 4.80 7.97
C VAL A 172 31.27 3.36 7.55
N ALA A 173 30.81 2.42 8.37
CA ALA A 173 30.71 1.04 7.98
C ALA A 173 29.61 1.01 6.93
N ALA A 174 29.98 1.36 5.70
CA ALA A 174 29.22 1.21 4.48
C ALA A 174 29.09 -0.29 4.17
N ASN A 175 28.60 -1.07 5.12
CA ASN A 175 27.77 -2.18 4.72
C ASN A 175 26.49 -1.50 4.26
N GLN A 176 26.33 -1.43 2.94
CA GLN A 176 25.13 -1.07 2.21
C GLN A 176 23.97 -2.02 2.59
N SER A 177 23.71 -2.14 3.90
CA SER A 177 22.71 -3.00 4.46
C SER A 177 21.37 -2.43 4.05
N SER A 178 20.49 -3.34 3.66
CA SER A 178 19.08 -3.01 3.57
C SER A 178 18.64 -2.42 4.92
N LEU A 179 17.65 -1.51 4.87
CA LEU A 179 17.18 -0.80 6.06
C LEU A 179 16.75 -1.76 7.18
N ARG A 180 16.20 -2.92 6.82
CA ARG A 180 15.66 -3.90 7.76
C ARG A 180 16.73 -4.44 8.75
N PRO A 181 17.88 -4.99 8.33
CA PRO A 181 18.99 -5.34 9.24
C PRO A 181 19.44 -4.20 10.17
N ILE A 182 19.43 -2.95 9.68
CA ILE A 182 19.79 -1.78 10.51
C ILE A 182 18.75 -1.58 11.61
N LEU A 183 17.47 -1.67 11.27
CA LEU A 183 16.39 -1.56 12.25
C LEU A 183 16.42 -2.74 13.24
N GLU A 184 16.71 -3.96 12.79
CA GLU A 184 16.87 -5.13 13.67
C GLU A 184 18.03 -4.96 14.67
N ALA A 185 19.15 -4.38 14.22
CA ALA A 185 20.28 -4.09 15.11
C ALA A 185 19.93 -2.99 16.14
N LEU A 186 19.24 -1.93 15.72
CA LEU A 186 18.81 -0.84 16.61
C LEU A 186 17.69 -1.26 17.59
N ASP A 187 16.85 -2.20 17.20
CA ASP A 187 15.74 -2.74 18.01
C ASP A 187 16.20 -3.86 18.96
N SER A 188 17.45 -4.30 18.84
CA SER A 188 18.03 -5.33 19.71
C SER A 188 18.46 -4.76 21.07
N GLU A 189 18.37 -5.57 22.12
CA GLU A 189 18.88 -5.22 23.47
C GLU A 189 20.42 -5.35 23.57
N ASP A 190 21.12 -5.64 22.47
CA ASP A 190 22.56 -5.82 22.45
C ASP A 190 23.29 -4.47 22.55
N SER A 191 24.05 -4.28 23.63
CA SER A 191 24.78 -3.05 23.91
C SER A 191 25.94 -2.78 22.95
N ASP A 192 26.39 -3.77 22.18
CA ASP A 192 27.48 -3.63 21.22
C ASP A 192 27.01 -3.20 19.81
N GLY A 193 25.69 -3.05 19.61
CA GLY A 193 25.08 -2.59 18.36
C GLY A 193 25.26 -1.09 18.06
N PRO A 194 24.91 -0.63 16.84
CA PRO A 194 24.91 0.80 16.52
C PRO A 194 23.92 1.56 17.40
N SER A 195 24.26 2.77 17.82
CA SER A 195 23.35 3.61 18.61
C SER A 195 22.40 4.45 17.76
N ALA A 196 22.74 4.65 16.48
CA ALA A 196 21.97 5.45 15.54
C ALA A 196 22.16 5.01 14.08
N ALA A 197 21.23 5.42 13.22
CA ALA A 197 21.37 5.28 11.78
C ALA A 197 20.82 6.49 11.02
N LEU A 198 21.43 6.78 9.87
CA LEU A 198 20.93 7.71 8.86
C LEU A 198 20.13 6.95 7.81
N VAL A 199 18.87 7.34 7.62
CA VAL A 199 17.89 6.65 6.77
C VAL A 199 17.09 7.64 5.93
N ASP A 200 16.36 7.11 4.95
CA ASP A 200 15.31 7.84 4.21
C ASP A 200 14.02 7.88 5.05
N SER A 201 13.43 9.06 5.26
CA SER A 201 12.27 9.22 6.15
C SER A 201 11.06 8.42 5.67
N GLY A 202 10.84 8.30 4.36
CA GLY A 202 9.75 7.52 3.77
C GLY A 202 9.88 6.01 4.01
N ARG A 203 11.04 5.43 3.69
CA ARG A 203 11.33 4.01 3.96
C ARG A 203 11.28 3.68 5.44
N PHE A 204 11.71 4.60 6.30
CA PHE A 204 11.57 4.43 7.73
C PHE A 204 10.10 4.43 8.16
N GLN A 205 9.29 5.40 7.70
CA GLN A 205 7.87 5.47 8.03
C GLN A 205 7.12 4.16 7.69
N LEU A 206 7.45 3.51 6.57
CA LEU A 206 6.86 2.22 6.20
C LEU A 206 7.20 1.10 7.20
N LEU A 207 8.40 1.10 7.77
CA LEU A 207 8.88 0.03 8.65
C LEU A 207 8.74 0.35 10.14
N GLN A 208 8.63 1.63 10.51
CA GLN A 208 8.58 2.12 11.89
C GLN A 208 7.58 1.39 12.79
N PRO A 209 6.35 1.05 12.35
CA PRO A 209 5.39 0.36 13.21
C PRO A 209 5.83 -1.04 13.66
N PHE A 210 6.83 -1.64 13.01
CA PHE A 210 7.33 -2.99 13.31
C PHE A 210 8.60 -3.00 14.18
N TYR A 211 9.18 -1.83 14.40
CA TYR A 211 10.41 -1.60 15.18
C TYR A 211 10.14 -0.50 16.21
N HIS A 212 9.20 -0.77 17.12
CA HIS A 212 8.61 0.25 17.99
C HIS A 212 9.59 0.86 19.01
N THR A 213 10.75 0.23 19.24
CA THR A 213 11.82 0.81 20.09
C THR A 213 12.73 1.76 19.30
N VAL A 214 12.64 1.79 17.97
CA VAL A 214 13.44 2.67 17.12
C VAL A 214 12.66 3.95 16.82
N LYS A 215 13.26 5.10 17.10
CA LYS A 215 12.62 6.41 17.03
C LYS A 215 13.31 7.35 16.06
N ALA A 216 12.51 8.18 15.41
CA ALA A 216 13.00 9.37 14.72
C ALA A 216 13.65 10.33 15.74
N ASP A 217 14.84 10.82 15.42
CA ASP A 217 15.59 11.77 16.25
C ASP A 217 15.66 13.15 15.59
N ARG A 218 16.16 13.22 14.36
CA ARG A 218 16.39 14.50 13.67
C ARG A 218 16.31 14.37 12.15
N ARG A 219 15.50 15.21 11.51
CA ARG A 219 15.53 15.40 10.05
C ARG A 219 16.71 16.30 9.68
N LEU A 220 17.46 15.94 8.65
CA LEU A 220 18.60 16.70 8.14
C LEU A 220 18.21 17.39 6.82
N PRO A 221 18.88 18.50 6.47
CA PRO A 221 18.69 19.12 5.17
C PRO A 221 19.07 18.17 4.02
N GLY A 222 18.32 18.25 2.93
CA GLY A 222 18.51 17.43 1.74
C GLY A 222 17.20 16.80 1.31
N ASP A 223 17.07 16.58 0.00
CA ASP A 223 15.89 15.95 -0.59
C ASP A 223 16.29 14.61 -1.21
N ILE A 224 15.53 13.58 -0.87
CA ILE A 224 15.64 12.24 -1.43
C ILE A 224 14.44 12.02 -2.33
N GLU A 225 14.68 12.02 -3.64
CA GLU A 225 13.61 11.97 -4.64
C GLU A 225 13.48 10.58 -5.26
N TYR A 226 12.28 10.02 -5.23
CA TYR A 226 11.97 8.76 -5.93
C TYR A 226 11.49 9.05 -7.34
N ARG A 227 12.10 8.37 -8.31
CA ARG A 227 11.79 8.49 -9.74
C ARG A 227 12.25 7.27 -10.51
N TRP A 228 11.74 7.12 -11.73
CA TRP A 228 12.24 6.13 -12.68
C TRP A 228 13.35 6.72 -13.54
N PHE A 229 14.33 5.90 -13.89
CA PHE A 229 15.40 6.22 -14.82
C PHE A 229 15.42 5.18 -15.93
N TRP A 230 15.71 5.59 -17.16
CA TRP A 230 15.78 4.66 -18.29
C TRP A 230 16.87 5.02 -19.26
N SER A 231 17.32 4.03 -20.02
CA SER A 231 18.31 4.25 -21.07
C SER A 231 17.64 4.79 -22.32
N GLU A 232 18.27 5.80 -22.96
CA GLU A 232 17.79 6.32 -24.25
C GLU A 232 18.24 5.46 -25.45
N ARG A 233 18.85 4.29 -25.21
CA ARG A 233 19.26 3.35 -26.27
C ARG A 233 18.10 2.87 -27.15
N SER A 234 16.89 2.83 -26.59
CA SER A 234 15.65 2.54 -27.32
C SER A 234 14.80 3.81 -27.38
N PRO A 235 14.85 4.58 -28.49
CA PRO A 235 14.06 5.81 -28.61
C PRO A 235 12.54 5.59 -28.52
N GLU A 236 12.07 4.41 -28.90
CA GLU A 236 10.65 4.03 -28.82
C GLU A 236 10.22 3.83 -27.36
N LEU A 237 10.99 3.07 -26.58
CA LEU A 237 10.71 2.87 -25.16
C LEU A 237 10.86 4.16 -24.36
N ALA A 238 11.90 4.95 -24.65
CA ALA A 238 12.12 6.24 -23.99
C ALA A 238 10.92 7.18 -24.18
N ARG A 239 10.43 7.31 -25.43
CA ARG A 239 9.22 8.11 -25.72
C ARG A 239 7.99 7.58 -25.01
N ALA A 240 7.80 6.25 -24.95
CA ALA A 240 6.68 5.66 -24.24
C ALA A 240 6.72 5.96 -22.74
N LEU A 241 7.89 5.92 -22.10
CA LEU A 241 8.09 6.27 -20.70
C LEU A 241 7.85 7.75 -20.43
N ASP A 242 8.33 8.63 -21.30
CA ASP A 242 8.06 10.07 -21.26
C ASP A 242 6.55 10.35 -21.36
N ASP A 243 5.88 9.79 -22.36
CA ASP A 243 4.45 9.97 -22.61
C ASP A 243 3.60 9.43 -21.45
N PHE A 244 4.03 8.32 -20.83
CA PHE A 244 3.38 7.76 -19.65
C PHE A 244 3.49 8.72 -18.47
N TRP A 245 4.70 9.17 -18.13
CA TRP A 245 4.89 10.06 -16.99
C TRP A 245 4.24 11.44 -17.18
N GLY A 246 4.25 11.97 -18.42
CA GLY A 246 3.62 13.23 -18.78
C GLY A 246 2.09 13.24 -18.58
N ARG A 247 1.45 12.06 -18.59
CA ARG A 247 0.00 11.92 -18.32
C ARG A 247 -0.29 11.42 -16.90
N THR A 248 0.58 10.58 -16.34
CA THR A 248 0.34 9.91 -15.06
C THR A 248 0.48 10.84 -13.86
N ILE A 249 1.53 11.67 -13.80
CA ILE A 249 1.90 12.38 -12.56
C ILE A 249 0.82 13.37 -12.06
N GLU A 250 0.08 13.99 -12.97
CA GLU A 250 -1.01 14.93 -12.66
C GLU A 250 -2.40 14.27 -12.65
N SER A 251 -2.48 12.96 -12.86
CA SER A 251 -3.77 12.26 -12.94
C SER A 251 -4.40 12.00 -11.58
N ASP A 252 -5.73 12.10 -11.50
CA ASP A 252 -6.50 11.73 -10.30
C ASP A 252 -6.30 10.26 -9.93
N THR A 253 -6.05 9.40 -10.92
CA THR A 253 -5.77 7.98 -10.69
C THR A 253 -4.45 7.80 -9.94
N PHE A 254 -3.41 8.54 -10.31
CA PHE A 254 -2.13 8.52 -9.61
C PHE A 254 -2.25 9.07 -8.18
N ALA A 255 -2.94 10.20 -8.00
CA ALA A 255 -3.20 10.78 -6.69
C ALA A 255 -4.01 9.82 -5.79
N SER A 256 -5.07 9.21 -6.32
CA SER A 256 -5.88 8.21 -5.61
C SER A 256 -5.07 6.95 -5.27
N MET A 257 -4.13 6.55 -6.12
CA MET A 257 -3.26 5.40 -5.85
C MET A 257 -2.29 5.73 -4.72
N ARG A 258 -1.67 6.91 -4.74
CA ARG A 258 -0.82 7.38 -3.63
C ARG A 258 -1.59 7.43 -2.31
N GLU A 259 -2.79 7.98 -2.31
CA GLU A 259 -3.67 8.00 -1.13
C GLU A 259 -3.95 6.58 -0.62
N ARG A 260 -4.24 5.63 -1.52
CA ARG A 260 -4.50 4.24 -1.12
C ARG A 260 -3.31 3.61 -0.40
N TYR A 261 -2.09 3.76 -0.94
CA TYR A 261 -0.90 3.09 -0.40
C TYR A 261 -0.28 3.80 0.80
N PHE A 262 -0.37 5.13 0.89
CA PHE A 262 0.39 5.90 1.88
C PHE A 262 -0.46 6.84 2.73
N GLY A 263 -1.67 7.18 2.29
CA GLY A 263 -2.48 8.24 2.90
C GLY A 263 -3.05 7.97 4.29
N PHE A 264 -2.96 6.73 4.77
CA PHE A 264 -3.33 6.33 6.12
C PHE A 264 -2.14 6.31 7.09
N LEU A 265 -0.91 6.44 6.58
CA LEU A 265 0.28 6.43 7.42
C LEU A 265 0.32 7.75 8.21
N PRO A 266 0.47 7.69 9.55
CA PRO A 266 0.52 8.90 10.34
C PRO A 266 1.84 9.65 10.09
N GLU A 267 1.80 10.98 10.12
CA GLU A 267 3.01 11.81 10.06
C GLU A 267 3.97 11.50 11.22
N GLU A 268 3.41 11.24 12.40
CA GLU A 268 4.13 10.80 13.60
C GLU A 268 3.48 9.55 14.20
N THR A 269 4.29 8.55 14.53
CA THR A 269 3.76 7.33 15.17
C THR A 269 3.35 7.60 16.62
N ASP A 270 2.10 7.26 16.93
CA ASP A 270 1.64 7.11 18.31
C ASP A 270 2.12 5.77 18.89
N TYR A 271 3.28 5.81 19.55
CA TYR A 271 3.88 4.62 20.17
C TYR A 271 3.03 4.06 21.31
N TYR A 272 2.21 4.89 21.97
CA TYR A 272 1.32 4.42 23.03
C TYR A 272 0.20 3.58 22.43
N GLU A 273 -0.45 4.08 21.37
CA GLU A 273 -1.51 3.33 20.67
C GLU A 273 -0.96 2.04 20.05
N LEU A 274 0.24 2.07 19.45
CA LEU A 274 0.90 0.88 18.92
C LEU A 274 1.18 -0.17 20.02
N TYR A 275 1.74 0.25 21.17
CA TYR A 275 1.94 -0.63 22.32
C TYR A 275 0.62 -1.26 22.79
N HIS A 276 -0.45 -0.45 22.84
CA HIS A 276 -1.78 -0.91 23.23
C HIS A 276 -2.39 -1.93 22.24
N LEU A 277 -2.17 -1.73 20.93
CA LEU A 277 -2.54 -2.68 19.90
C LEU A 277 -1.84 -4.02 20.13
N LEU A 278 -0.50 -4.04 20.16
CA LEU A 278 0.29 -5.26 20.32
C LEU A 278 -0.06 -6.01 21.62
N LYS A 279 -0.22 -5.27 22.72
CA LYS A 279 -0.66 -5.84 24.01
C LYS A 279 -2.06 -6.45 23.93
N THR A 280 -2.97 -5.83 23.19
CA THR A 280 -4.34 -6.31 23.01
C THR A 280 -4.37 -7.59 22.17
N LEU A 281 -3.61 -7.61 21.07
CA LEU A 281 -3.46 -8.81 20.23
C LEU A 281 -2.93 -9.98 21.07
N ARG A 282 -1.88 -9.75 21.87
CA ARG A 282 -1.32 -10.80 22.71
C ARG A 282 -2.30 -11.35 23.75
N ASN A 283 -3.05 -10.47 24.41
CA ASN A 283 -3.77 -10.86 25.63
C ASN A 283 -5.26 -11.12 25.41
N LYS A 284 -5.86 -10.62 24.32
CA LYS A 284 -7.33 -10.67 24.11
C LYS A 284 -7.75 -11.34 22.82
N LEU A 285 -6.98 -11.22 21.72
CA LEU A 285 -7.33 -11.83 20.44
C LEU A 285 -7.57 -13.35 20.52
N PRO A 286 -6.74 -14.15 21.23
CA PRO A 286 -6.86 -15.62 21.21
C PRO A 286 -8.22 -16.14 21.68
N ARG A 287 -8.91 -15.37 22.54
CA ARG A 287 -10.25 -15.72 23.03
C ARG A 287 -11.32 -15.71 21.92
N TYR A 288 -11.12 -14.92 20.88
CA TYR A 288 -12.11 -14.69 19.83
C TYR A 288 -11.65 -15.19 18.45
N GLU A 289 -10.48 -15.84 18.38
CA GLU A 289 -9.84 -16.27 17.14
C GLU A 289 -10.78 -17.08 16.24
N GLU A 290 -11.32 -18.19 16.74
CA GLU A 290 -12.20 -19.07 15.97
C GLU A 290 -13.44 -18.33 15.42
N GLN A 291 -14.05 -17.48 16.25
CA GLN A 291 -15.23 -16.73 15.85
C GLN A 291 -14.90 -15.68 14.79
N ILE A 292 -13.77 -14.97 14.92
CA ILE A 292 -13.35 -13.96 13.95
C ILE A 292 -13.05 -14.64 12.61
N LEU A 293 -12.35 -15.78 12.62
CA LEU A 293 -12.05 -16.54 11.40
C LEU A 293 -13.31 -17.06 10.73
N SER A 294 -14.27 -17.61 11.48
CA SER A 294 -15.55 -18.07 10.90
C SER A 294 -16.35 -16.91 10.32
N ALA A 295 -16.52 -15.83 11.09
CA ALA A 295 -17.27 -14.66 10.65
C ALA A 295 -16.64 -13.99 9.42
N ALA A 296 -15.30 -13.88 9.39
CA ALA A 296 -14.56 -13.35 8.25
C ALA A 296 -14.79 -14.21 6.99
N ARG A 297 -14.66 -15.54 7.10
CA ARG A 297 -14.88 -16.49 6.00
C ARG A 297 -16.28 -16.43 5.42
N GLU A 298 -17.29 -16.50 6.27
CA GLU A 298 -18.70 -16.52 5.87
C GLU A 298 -19.12 -15.20 5.20
N ASN A 299 -18.42 -14.12 5.53
CA ASN A 299 -18.72 -12.79 5.03
C ASN A 299 -17.78 -12.29 3.94
N GLY A 300 -16.73 -13.05 3.57
CA GLY A 300 -15.77 -12.67 2.54
C GLY A 300 -14.93 -11.46 2.94
N ILE A 301 -14.57 -11.37 4.21
CA ILE A 301 -13.77 -10.28 4.78
C ILE A 301 -12.38 -10.84 5.07
N ASP A 302 -11.32 -10.08 4.78
CA ASP A 302 -9.99 -10.43 5.27
C ASP A 302 -10.01 -10.47 6.81
N PRO A 303 -9.56 -11.56 7.44
CA PRO A 303 -9.70 -11.70 8.88
C PRO A 303 -8.82 -10.71 9.67
N LEU A 304 -7.70 -10.22 9.13
CA LEU A 304 -6.90 -9.16 9.75
C LEU A 304 -7.59 -7.79 9.65
N LEU A 305 -8.33 -7.51 8.56
CA LEU A 305 -9.17 -6.31 8.48
C LEU A 305 -10.27 -6.33 9.56
N LEU A 306 -10.89 -7.49 9.79
CA LEU A 306 -11.90 -7.64 10.85
C LEU A 306 -11.28 -7.45 12.25
N VAL A 307 -10.07 -7.96 12.50
CA VAL A 307 -9.33 -7.71 13.74
C VAL A 307 -9.02 -6.22 13.93
N ALA A 308 -8.55 -5.53 12.88
CA ALA A 308 -8.27 -4.09 12.90
C ALA A 308 -9.52 -3.28 13.27
N LEU A 309 -10.67 -3.64 12.71
CA LEU A 309 -11.94 -2.98 13.01
C LEU A 309 -12.41 -3.25 14.45
N ILE A 310 -12.37 -4.49 14.95
CA ILE A 310 -12.71 -4.80 16.35
C ILE A 310 -11.82 -4.00 17.32
N TYR A 311 -10.53 -3.87 16.98
CA TYR A 311 -9.61 -3.07 17.78
C TYR A 311 -10.00 -1.59 17.80
N GLN A 312 -10.25 -1.00 16.64
CA GLN A 312 -10.71 0.39 16.54
C GLN A 312 -12.03 0.63 17.29
N GLU A 313 -12.96 -0.32 17.25
CA GLU A 313 -14.28 -0.18 17.88
C GLU A 313 -14.26 -0.27 19.40
N SER A 314 -13.55 -1.26 19.96
CA SER A 314 -13.65 -1.57 21.39
C SER A 314 -12.34 -1.88 22.08
N ARG A 315 -11.21 -1.93 21.35
CA ARG A 315 -9.94 -2.51 21.83
C ARG A 315 -10.16 -3.89 22.47
N PHE A 316 -11.01 -4.69 21.82
CA PHE A 316 -11.44 -6.00 22.29
C PHE A 316 -12.09 -5.99 23.69
N ASN A 317 -12.84 -4.94 24.04
CA ASN A 317 -13.62 -4.87 25.28
C ASN A 317 -15.08 -5.26 24.99
N PRO A 318 -15.55 -6.46 25.40
CA PRO A 318 -16.91 -6.89 25.12
C PRO A 318 -17.98 -6.11 25.89
N ARG A 319 -17.57 -5.32 26.90
CA ARG A 319 -18.44 -4.44 27.68
C ARG A 319 -18.29 -2.97 27.29
N ALA A 320 -17.64 -2.68 26.16
CA ALA A 320 -17.52 -1.30 25.69
C ALA A 320 -18.91 -0.72 25.43
N GLU A 321 -19.14 0.47 25.95
CA GLU A 321 -20.35 1.26 25.77
C GLU A 321 -19.96 2.71 25.46
N SER A 322 -20.50 3.24 24.38
CA SER A 322 -20.26 4.62 23.99
C SER A 322 -21.35 5.55 24.53
N LYS A 323 -21.08 6.87 24.51
CA LYS A 323 -22.07 7.90 24.82
C LYS A 323 -23.26 7.93 23.86
N THR A 324 -23.10 7.39 22.65
CA THR A 324 -24.17 7.30 21.64
C THR A 324 -24.96 5.99 21.76
N GLY A 325 -24.63 5.14 22.75
CA GLY A 325 -25.37 3.94 23.07
C GLY A 325 -25.03 2.72 22.20
N VAL A 326 -23.96 2.77 21.39
CA VAL A 326 -23.40 1.56 20.75
C VAL A 326 -22.67 0.70 21.79
N ARG A 327 -22.70 -0.64 21.60
CA ARG A 327 -22.20 -1.61 22.60
C ARG A 327 -21.52 -2.83 21.98
N GLY A 328 -20.67 -3.48 22.76
CA GLY A 328 -20.05 -4.76 22.41
C GLY A 328 -18.72 -4.64 21.68
N LEU A 329 -18.19 -5.76 21.20
CA LEU A 329 -16.88 -5.78 20.51
C LEU A 329 -16.90 -4.97 19.21
N MET A 330 -18.01 -5.05 18.47
CA MET A 330 -18.21 -4.40 17.18
C MET A 330 -19.02 -3.09 17.29
N GLN A 331 -19.32 -2.62 18.51
CA GLN A 331 -20.06 -1.37 18.76
C GLN A 331 -21.33 -1.23 17.90
N LEU A 332 -22.21 -2.23 17.96
CA LEU A 332 -23.48 -2.19 17.22
C LEU A 332 -24.51 -1.30 17.91
N THR A 333 -25.30 -0.58 17.10
CA THR A 333 -26.49 0.13 17.61
C THR A 333 -27.56 -0.88 18.04
N GLN A 334 -28.54 -0.45 18.85
CA GLN A 334 -29.65 -1.32 19.22
C GLN A 334 -30.50 -1.72 18.00
N ALA A 335 -30.71 -0.78 17.07
CA ALA A 335 -31.48 -1.01 15.85
C ALA A 335 -30.78 -2.04 14.95
N THR A 336 -29.49 -1.81 14.65
CA THR A 336 -28.67 -2.73 13.85
C THR A 336 -28.63 -4.14 14.47
N ALA A 337 -28.47 -4.23 15.80
CA ALA A 337 -28.47 -5.52 16.48
C ALA A 337 -29.82 -6.24 16.39
N ALA A 338 -30.94 -5.50 16.48
CA ALA A 338 -32.28 -6.05 16.32
C ALA A 338 -32.54 -6.54 14.88
N ASP A 339 -32.16 -5.74 13.88
CA ASP A 339 -32.30 -6.08 12.46
C ASP A 339 -31.52 -7.36 12.09
N LEU A 340 -30.34 -7.54 12.71
CA LEU A 340 -29.49 -8.72 12.49
C LEU A 340 -29.86 -9.93 13.35
N GLY A 341 -30.73 -9.75 14.35
CA GLY A 341 -31.13 -10.79 15.30
C GLY A 341 -30.03 -11.18 16.31
N VAL A 342 -29.16 -10.24 16.69
CA VAL A 342 -27.99 -10.50 17.56
C VAL A 342 -28.07 -9.78 18.90
N ASN A 343 -27.54 -10.39 19.96
CA ASN A 343 -27.27 -9.73 21.22
C ASN A 343 -25.89 -9.06 21.19
N ARG A 344 -25.87 -7.74 21.00
CA ARG A 344 -24.63 -6.93 20.99
C ARG A 344 -23.79 -6.98 22.27
N ASN A 345 -24.31 -7.46 23.40
CA ASN A 345 -23.51 -7.64 24.62
C ASN A 345 -22.85 -9.03 24.70
N ASP A 346 -23.29 -9.98 23.87
CA ASP A 346 -22.59 -11.25 23.69
C ASP A 346 -21.44 -11.03 22.70
N PRO A 347 -20.19 -11.32 23.07
CA PRO A 347 -19.05 -11.03 22.21
C PRO A 347 -19.07 -11.81 20.89
N PHE A 348 -19.55 -13.07 20.89
CA PHE A 348 -19.54 -13.90 19.70
C PHE A 348 -20.61 -13.43 18.70
N GLN A 349 -21.82 -13.16 19.19
CA GLN A 349 -22.88 -12.56 18.38
C GLN A 349 -22.55 -11.14 17.94
N SER A 350 -21.81 -10.37 18.75
CA SER A 350 -21.34 -9.05 18.35
C SER A 350 -20.39 -9.13 17.16
N ILE A 351 -19.45 -10.09 17.14
CA ILE A 351 -18.53 -10.33 16.01
C ILE A 351 -19.30 -10.77 14.76
N ASP A 352 -20.19 -11.77 14.89
CA ASP A 352 -21.01 -12.24 13.77
C ASP A 352 -21.86 -11.12 13.16
N GLY A 353 -22.61 -10.41 14.00
CA GLY A 353 -23.47 -9.32 13.55
C GLY A 353 -22.67 -8.20 12.89
N GLY A 354 -21.53 -7.81 13.46
CA GLY A 354 -20.68 -6.78 12.85
C GLY A 354 -20.09 -7.20 11.50
N ALA A 355 -19.69 -8.46 11.33
CA ALA A 355 -19.20 -8.98 10.05
C ALA A 355 -20.31 -9.03 8.99
N ARG A 356 -21.51 -9.46 9.37
CA ARG A 356 -22.70 -9.44 8.49
C ARG A 356 -23.05 -8.01 8.07
N TYR A 357 -23.02 -7.06 9.01
CA TYR A 357 -23.29 -5.66 8.72
C TYR A 357 -22.25 -5.05 7.77
N LEU A 358 -20.96 -5.35 7.95
CA LEU A 358 -19.90 -4.94 7.01
C LEU A 358 -20.16 -5.45 5.60
N LYS A 359 -20.55 -6.72 5.46
CA LYS A 359 -20.89 -7.32 4.15
C LYS A 359 -22.09 -6.65 3.51
N GLU A 360 -23.13 -6.34 4.28
CA GLU A 360 -24.31 -5.60 3.80
C GLU A 360 -23.91 -4.21 3.30
N LEU A 361 -23.10 -3.47 4.08
CA LEU A 361 -22.58 -2.16 3.67
C LEU A 361 -21.72 -2.25 2.42
N TYR A 362 -20.80 -3.22 2.33
CA TYR A 362 -19.95 -3.41 1.16
C TYR A 362 -20.78 -3.68 -0.10
N ARG A 363 -21.77 -4.58 -0.02
CA ARG A 363 -22.71 -4.86 -1.12
C ARG A 363 -23.52 -3.64 -1.51
N SER A 364 -23.88 -2.80 -0.55
CA SER A 364 -24.66 -1.59 -0.79
C SER A 364 -23.96 -0.58 -1.70
N PHE A 365 -22.64 -0.71 -1.89
CA PHE A 365 -21.82 0.10 -2.78
C PHE A 365 -21.45 -0.62 -4.10
N GLU A 366 -21.95 -1.82 -4.40
CA GLU A 366 -21.59 -2.57 -5.61
C GLU A 366 -21.87 -1.79 -6.91
N ASP A 367 -23.01 -1.11 -6.98
CA ASP A 367 -23.48 -0.40 -8.19
C ASP A 367 -22.85 1.01 -8.36
N THR A 368 -21.90 1.38 -7.50
CA THR A 368 -21.29 2.72 -7.53
C THR A 368 -20.07 2.84 -8.45
N GLY A 369 -19.61 1.74 -9.05
CA GLY A 369 -18.41 1.71 -9.89
C GLY A 369 -17.09 1.82 -9.11
N LEU A 370 -17.13 1.80 -7.78
CA LEU A 370 -15.94 1.80 -6.93
C LEU A 370 -15.11 0.53 -7.18
N SER A 371 -13.79 0.71 -7.32
CA SER A 371 -12.85 -0.41 -7.25
C SER A 371 -12.92 -1.10 -5.88
N PRO A 372 -12.48 -2.37 -5.76
CA PRO A 372 -12.60 -3.13 -4.50
C PRO A 372 -12.03 -2.41 -3.27
N TYR A 373 -10.85 -1.79 -3.40
CA TYR A 373 -10.23 -1.05 -2.29
C TYR A 373 -11.02 0.21 -1.91
N GLN A 374 -11.47 0.99 -2.90
CA GLN A 374 -12.27 2.19 -2.62
C GLN A 374 -13.59 1.81 -1.95
N ARG A 375 -14.22 0.72 -2.39
CA ARG A 375 -15.45 0.21 -1.78
C ARG A 375 -15.27 -0.14 -0.30
N TRP A 376 -14.13 -0.73 0.07
CA TRP A 376 -13.81 -0.98 1.48
C TRP A 376 -13.67 0.32 2.29
N PHE A 377 -13.00 1.34 1.77
CA PHE A 377 -12.86 2.62 2.49
C PHE A 377 -14.21 3.31 2.71
N PHE A 378 -15.10 3.27 1.72
CA PHE A 378 -16.46 3.79 1.82
C PHE A 378 -17.33 2.96 2.78
N THR A 379 -17.12 1.63 2.79
CA THR A 379 -17.77 0.71 3.74
C THR A 379 -17.38 1.03 5.18
N LEU A 380 -16.09 1.27 5.45
CA LEU A 380 -15.61 1.67 6.78
C LEU A 380 -16.19 3.03 7.21
N ALA A 381 -16.26 3.99 6.29
CA ALA A 381 -16.92 5.28 6.54
C ALA A 381 -18.42 5.10 6.86
N ALA A 382 -19.11 4.24 6.10
CA ALA A 382 -20.51 3.92 6.33
C ALA A 382 -20.75 3.14 7.63
N TYR A 383 -19.79 2.30 8.05
CA TYR A 383 -19.86 1.60 9.32
C TYR A 383 -19.80 2.60 10.48
N ASN A 384 -18.88 3.56 10.40
CA ASN A 384 -18.72 4.60 11.42
C ASN A 384 -19.87 5.60 11.47
N ARG A 385 -20.38 6.02 10.29
CA ARG A 385 -21.29 7.17 10.22
C ARG A 385 -22.52 7.02 9.35
N GLY A 386 -22.79 5.80 8.89
CA GLY A 386 -23.95 5.50 8.07
C GLY A 386 -23.73 5.86 6.60
N ARG A 387 -24.34 5.05 5.73
CA ARG A 387 -24.25 5.19 4.28
C ARG A 387 -24.74 6.56 3.78
N GLY A 388 -25.80 7.11 4.35
CA GLY A 388 -26.36 8.39 3.89
C GLY A 388 -25.35 9.54 3.94
N HIS A 389 -24.51 9.62 4.98
CA HIS A 389 -23.47 10.64 5.05
C HIS A 389 -22.30 10.36 4.09
N VAL A 390 -22.05 9.09 3.72
CA VAL A 390 -21.12 8.77 2.63
C VAL A 390 -21.68 9.27 1.30
N GLU A 391 -22.97 9.07 1.04
CA GLU A 391 -23.64 9.58 -0.17
C GLU A 391 -23.59 11.12 -0.24
N ASP A 392 -23.84 11.82 0.88
CA ASP A 392 -23.67 13.28 0.96
C ASP A 392 -22.23 13.70 0.62
N ALA A 393 -21.22 12.95 1.10
CA ALA A 393 -19.82 13.25 0.83
C ALA A 393 -19.45 12.99 -0.65
N MET A 394 -20.01 11.94 -1.25
CA MET A 394 -19.87 11.65 -2.69
C MET A 394 -20.50 12.74 -3.55
N GLU A 395 -21.71 13.18 -3.21
CA GLU A 395 -22.40 14.26 -3.92
C GLU A 395 -21.66 15.60 -3.76
N LEU A 396 -21.20 15.91 -2.55
CA LEU A 396 -20.40 17.10 -2.31
C LEU A 396 -19.10 17.07 -3.11
N ALA A 397 -18.40 15.93 -3.18
CA ALA A 397 -17.21 15.79 -4.01
C ALA A 397 -17.50 16.07 -5.50
N ARG A 398 -18.63 15.57 -6.04
CA ARG A 398 -19.06 15.88 -7.41
C ARG A 398 -19.35 17.35 -7.61
N SER A 399 -20.01 18.00 -6.64
CA SER A 399 -20.29 19.44 -6.71
C SER A 399 -19.02 20.30 -6.68
N LEU A 400 -17.91 19.76 -6.17
CA LEU A 400 -16.60 20.39 -6.13
C LEU A 400 -15.74 20.07 -7.36
N GLY A 401 -16.28 19.39 -8.37
CA GLY A 401 -15.60 19.06 -9.62
C GLY A 401 -14.96 17.67 -9.68
N GLY A 402 -15.07 16.87 -8.61
CA GLY A 402 -14.59 15.49 -8.58
C GLY A 402 -15.63 14.48 -9.11
N THR A 403 -15.31 13.20 -8.97
CA THR A 403 -16.20 12.09 -9.37
C THR A 403 -17.07 11.57 -8.22
N GLY A 404 -16.63 11.78 -6.98
CA GLY A 404 -17.20 11.18 -5.78
C GLY A 404 -16.91 9.68 -5.69
N THR A 405 -15.84 9.20 -6.32
CA THR A 405 -15.51 7.76 -6.44
C THR A 405 -14.13 7.38 -5.91
N SER A 406 -13.39 8.33 -5.34
CA SER A 406 -12.14 8.03 -4.63
C SER A 406 -12.19 8.45 -3.17
N TRP A 407 -11.49 7.72 -2.32
CA TRP A 407 -11.33 8.04 -0.91
C TRP A 407 -10.59 9.36 -0.71
N LEU A 408 -9.66 9.70 -1.61
CA LEU A 408 -8.99 11.00 -1.61
C LEU A 408 -9.99 12.15 -1.68
N GLU A 409 -10.94 12.10 -2.63
CA GLU A 409 -12.01 13.10 -2.73
C GLU A 409 -12.89 13.13 -1.48
N LEU A 410 -13.21 11.96 -0.91
CA LEU A 410 -14.02 11.88 0.31
C LEU A 410 -13.29 12.42 1.55
N LYS A 411 -11.96 12.27 1.63
CA LYS A 411 -11.15 12.93 2.69
C LYS A 411 -11.25 14.44 2.63
N GLU A 412 -11.47 15.01 1.45
CA GLU A 412 -11.70 16.44 1.29
C GLU A 412 -13.15 16.85 1.55
N SER A 413 -14.12 16.09 1.04
CA SER A 413 -15.54 16.45 1.12
C SER A 413 -16.16 16.17 2.49
N PHE A 414 -15.81 15.06 3.16
CA PHE A 414 -16.37 14.73 4.47
C PHE A 414 -16.19 15.84 5.51
N PRO A 415 -14.96 16.35 5.77
CA PRO A 415 -14.76 17.42 6.74
C PRO A 415 -15.59 18.66 6.44
N LYS A 416 -15.88 18.93 5.16
CA LYS A 416 -16.70 20.08 4.74
C LYS A 416 -18.15 19.94 5.21
N LEU A 417 -18.70 18.73 5.35
CA LEU A 417 -20.05 18.49 5.88
C LEU A 417 -20.22 18.83 7.38
N SER A 418 -19.18 19.33 8.04
CA SER A 418 -19.29 19.94 9.38
C SER A 418 -19.63 21.43 9.36
N TYR A 419 -19.55 22.09 8.20
CA TYR A 419 -19.87 23.51 8.05
C TYR A 419 -21.24 23.71 7.40
N GLU A 420 -22.05 24.59 7.97
CA GLU A 420 -23.44 24.86 7.55
C GLU A 420 -23.58 25.18 6.06
N LYS A 421 -22.63 25.94 5.50
CA LYS A 421 -22.61 26.26 4.07
C LYS A 421 -22.67 25.04 3.15
N TYR A 422 -22.18 23.88 3.62
CA TYR A 422 -22.22 22.63 2.87
C TYR A 422 -23.36 21.73 3.35
N TYR A 423 -23.46 21.46 4.66
CA TYR A 423 -24.41 20.46 5.15
C TYR A 423 -25.88 20.85 4.98
N ARG A 424 -26.21 22.15 4.88
CA ARG A 424 -27.60 22.59 4.66
C ARG A 424 -28.18 22.13 3.32
N ASN A 425 -27.31 21.84 2.35
CA ASN A 425 -27.67 21.32 1.03
C ASN A 425 -27.52 19.80 0.93
N ALA A 426 -26.97 19.16 1.97
CA ALA A 426 -26.78 17.72 2.03
C ALA A 426 -28.07 17.04 2.48
N ARG A 427 -28.38 15.87 1.94
CA ARG A 427 -29.64 15.16 2.20
C ARG A 427 -29.74 14.69 3.65
N TYR A 428 -28.63 14.22 4.22
CA TYR A 428 -28.57 13.73 5.61
C TYR A 428 -27.99 14.77 6.57
N GLY A 429 -27.55 15.92 6.07
CA GLY A 429 -27.24 17.10 6.87
C GLY A 429 -25.88 17.02 7.58
N TYR A 430 -25.80 17.63 8.77
CA TYR A 430 -24.55 17.79 9.52
C TYR A 430 -23.91 16.44 9.84
N THR A 431 -22.60 16.32 9.61
CA THR A 431 -21.80 15.22 10.13
C THR A 431 -20.41 15.66 10.57
N ARG A 432 -19.83 14.90 11.51
CA ARG A 432 -18.45 15.10 11.98
C ARG A 432 -17.47 14.42 11.05
N GLY A 433 -17.39 14.89 9.81
CA GLY A 433 -16.64 14.20 8.76
C GLY A 433 -15.15 14.00 9.05
N ARG A 434 -14.51 14.85 9.86
CA ARG A 434 -13.12 14.62 10.31
C ARG A 434 -12.97 13.35 11.15
N GLU A 435 -13.94 13.07 12.03
CA GLU A 435 -13.94 11.83 12.84
C GLU A 435 -14.07 10.60 11.93
N VAL A 436 -14.83 10.68 10.83
CA VAL A 436 -14.98 9.60 9.86
C VAL A 436 -13.67 9.32 9.13
N VAL A 437 -12.99 10.37 8.66
CA VAL A 437 -11.69 10.23 7.99
C VAL A 437 -10.66 9.59 8.93
N HIS A 438 -10.55 10.09 10.16
CA HIS A 438 -9.64 9.51 11.15
C HIS A 438 -9.98 8.06 11.48
N TYR A 439 -11.27 7.71 11.59
CA TYR A 439 -11.70 6.33 11.82
C TYR A 439 -11.23 5.40 10.70
N VAL A 440 -11.46 5.77 9.44
CA VAL A 440 -11.06 4.95 8.29
C VAL A 440 -9.55 4.82 8.20
N ASP A 441 -8.80 5.92 8.37
CA ASP A 441 -7.34 5.88 8.33
C ASP A 441 -6.74 5.07 9.49
N ASN A 442 -7.34 5.10 10.68
CA ASN A 442 -6.92 4.25 11.80
C ASN A 442 -7.15 2.76 11.53
N VAL A 443 -8.35 2.37 11.06
CA VAL A 443 -8.60 0.96 10.69
C VAL A 443 -7.62 0.53 9.61
N ARG A 444 -7.37 1.42 8.62
CA ARG A 444 -6.43 1.13 7.55
C ARG A 444 -5.00 0.93 8.06
N TYR A 445 -4.57 1.78 8.98
CA TYR A 445 -3.26 1.71 9.63
C TYR A 445 -3.12 0.46 10.48
N TYR A 446 -4.11 0.10 11.30
CA TYR A 446 -4.06 -1.14 12.07
C TYR A 446 -4.02 -2.37 11.17
N TYR A 447 -4.79 -2.40 10.09
CA TYR A 447 -4.73 -3.51 9.13
C TYR A 447 -3.34 -3.60 8.47
N TYR A 448 -2.73 -2.47 8.10
CA TYR A 448 -1.35 -2.42 7.63
C TYR A 448 -0.35 -2.99 8.65
N VAL A 449 -0.47 -2.60 9.93
CA VAL A 449 0.39 -3.11 11.00
C VAL A 449 0.18 -4.62 11.19
N LEU A 450 -1.05 -5.11 11.24
CA LEU A 450 -1.33 -6.54 11.40
C LEU A 450 -0.77 -7.37 10.23
N HIS A 451 -0.98 -6.90 9.01
CA HIS A 451 -0.46 -7.54 7.79
C HIS A 451 1.06 -7.54 7.77
N GLY A 452 1.70 -6.40 8.05
CA GLY A 452 3.16 -6.30 8.06
C GLY A 452 3.83 -7.12 9.15
N LEU A 453 3.23 -7.27 10.34
CA LEU A 453 3.74 -8.16 11.39
C LEU A 453 3.83 -9.61 10.88
N VAL A 454 2.81 -10.06 10.16
CA VAL A 454 2.77 -11.38 9.51
C VAL A 454 3.84 -11.49 8.43
N VAL A 455 3.86 -10.57 7.48
CA VAL A 455 4.78 -10.59 6.32
C VAL A 455 6.24 -10.59 6.77
N LEU A 456 6.57 -9.79 7.79
CA LEU A 456 7.93 -9.70 8.33
C LEU A 456 8.28 -10.84 9.29
N SER A 457 7.32 -11.71 9.62
CA SER A 457 7.46 -12.78 10.61
C SER A 457 7.95 -12.26 11.97
N ARG A 458 7.38 -11.14 12.42
CA ARG A 458 7.74 -10.52 13.70
C ARG A 458 7.24 -11.40 14.86
N PRO A 459 7.93 -11.43 16.02
CA PRO A 459 7.50 -12.24 17.17
C PRO A 459 6.05 -11.98 17.61
N GLU A 460 5.59 -10.74 17.48
CA GLU A 460 4.22 -10.32 17.81
C GLU A 460 3.16 -10.95 16.90
N ALA A 461 3.55 -11.45 15.72
CA ALA A 461 2.66 -12.14 14.79
C ALA A 461 2.30 -13.57 15.22
N GLN A 462 2.86 -14.09 16.32
CA GLN A 462 2.55 -15.44 16.81
C GLN A 462 1.05 -15.66 17.01
N GLN A 463 0.32 -14.64 17.48
CA GLN A 463 -1.13 -14.70 17.66
C GLN A 463 -1.93 -14.44 16.37
N LEU A 464 -1.25 -14.09 15.28
CA LEU A 464 -1.86 -13.83 13.97
C LEU A 464 -1.68 -15.01 13.02
N ALA A 465 -0.94 -16.06 13.39
CA ALA A 465 -0.61 -17.18 12.52
C ALA A 465 -1.85 -17.87 11.90
N ALA A 466 -2.95 -18.00 12.65
CA ALA A 466 -4.18 -18.59 12.15
C ALA A 466 -4.93 -17.72 11.12
N PHE A 467 -4.64 -16.42 11.08
CA PHE A 467 -5.32 -15.43 10.23
C PHE A 467 -4.71 -15.34 8.83
N THR A 468 -3.53 -15.92 8.62
CA THR A 468 -2.76 -15.83 7.37
C THR A 468 -3.17 -16.89 6.34
N ALA A 469 -3.76 -18.00 6.79
CA ALA A 469 -4.16 -19.12 5.94
C ALA A 469 -5.44 -18.86 5.11
N MET A 470 -6.06 -17.68 5.27
CA MET A 470 -7.39 -17.38 4.72
C MET A 470 -7.45 -16.07 3.91
N SER A 471 -6.36 -15.32 3.78
CA SER A 471 -6.32 -14.16 2.90
C SER A 471 -6.31 -14.63 1.44
N PRO A 472 -7.29 -14.26 0.60
CA PRO A 472 -7.18 -14.49 -0.82
C PRO A 472 -6.06 -13.59 -1.34
N LEU A 473 -5.07 -14.21 -2.00
CA LEU A 473 -4.00 -13.54 -2.74
C LEU A 473 -4.55 -12.59 -3.80
#